data_AF-A0A139A4X4-F1
#
_entry.id   AF-A0A139A4X4-F1
#
_cell.length_a   1.000
_cell.length_b   1.000
_cell.length_c   1.000
_cell.angle_alpha   90.00
_cell.angle_beta   90.00
_cell.angle_gamma   90.00
#
_symmetry.space_group_name_H-M   'P 1'
#
loop_
_entity.id
_entity.type
_entity.pdbx_description
1 polymer ?
#
loop_
_entity_poly.entity_id
_entity_poly.type
_entity_poly.pdbx_seq_one_letter_code
_entity_poly.pdbx_strand_id
1 'polypeptide(L)' 'MKQKYGFRTMLSIGGWSSSQNFSAVAANPAARKAFAQECLNACQDYGFVGVDLDLSGMRSA' A
#
# COMPACT_ATOMS: atom_id res chain seq x y z
N MET A 1 12.80 -4.79 -19.08
CA MET A 1 12.96 -5.63 -17.87
C MET A 1 11.76 -6.54 -17.62
N LYS A 2 10.58 -6.01 -17.28
CA LYS A 2 9.34 -6.80 -17.09
C LYS A 2 9.01 -7.75 -18.25
N GLN A 3 8.89 -7.22 -19.47
CA GLN A 3 8.53 -8.01 -20.67
C GLN A 3 9.59 -9.05 -21.08
N LYS A 4 10.87 -8.84 -20.70
CA LYS A 4 11.98 -9.72 -21.08
C LYS A 4 12.16 -10.91 -20.13
N TYR A 5 11.80 -10.74 -18.87
CA TYR A 5 12.11 -11.71 -17.81
C TYR A 5 10.91 -12.10 -16.94
N GLY A 6 9.71 -11.59 -17.23
CA GLY A 6 8.47 -11.98 -16.54
C GLY A 6 8.33 -11.49 -15.10
N PHE A 7 9.02 -10.40 -14.73
CA PHE A 7 8.96 -9.88 -13.37
C PHE A 7 7.55 -9.42 -12.97
N ARG A 8 7.12 -9.78 -11.77
CA ARG A 8 5.91 -9.25 -11.12
C ARG A 8 6.32 -8.10 -10.21
N THR A 9 5.55 -7.01 -10.19
CA THR A 9 5.79 -5.87 -9.29
C THR A 9 4.61 -5.67 -8.37
N MET A 10 4.91 -5.32 -7.13
CA MET A 10 3.94 -4.95 -6.12
C MET A 10 4.13 -3.48 -5.73
N LEU A 11 3.05 -2.85 -5.31
CA LEU A 11 3.06 -1.50 -4.75
C LEU A 11 3.34 -1.61 -3.25
N SER A 12 4.47 -1.09 -2.77
CA SER A 12 4.70 -0.96 -1.32
C SER A 12 4.24 0.43 -0.87
N ILE A 13 3.42 0.50 0.18
CA ILE A 13 2.86 1.73 0.75
C ILE A 13 3.33 1.83 2.21
N GLY A 14 3.91 2.98 2.56
CA GLY A 14 4.41 3.24 3.91
C GLY A 14 5.90 3.48 3.92
N GLY A 15 6.58 2.84 4.87
CA GLY A 15 7.99 3.06 5.17
C GLY A 15 8.20 4.06 6.29
N TRP A 16 9.44 4.16 6.76
CA TRP A 16 9.84 4.91 7.94
C TRP A 16 9.19 6.30 8.10
N SER A 17 9.14 7.10 7.04
CA SER A 17 8.64 8.48 7.10
C SER A 17 7.17 8.64 6.70
N SER A 18 6.53 7.60 6.15
CA SER A 18 5.21 7.68 5.52
C SER A 18 4.13 6.83 6.20
N SER A 19 4.45 6.19 7.34
CA SER A 19 3.51 5.30 8.04
C SER A 19 2.54 5.99 9.01
N GLN A 20 2.71 7.28 9.31
CA GLN A 20 2.02 7.97 10.41
C GLN A 20 0.48 7.88 10.34
N ASN A 21 -0.10 7.82 9.14
CA ASN A 21 -1.55 7.81 8.93
C ASN A 21 -2.20 6.41 9.02
N PHE A 22 -1.43 5.32 9.00
CA PHE A 22 -2.02 3.98 8.97
C PHE A 22 -2.84 3.66 10.23
N SER A 23 -2.46 4.18 11.40
CA SER A 23 -3.24 3.94 12.64
C SER A 23 -4.64 4.54 12.54
N ALA A 24 -4.75 5.77 12.02
CA ALA A 24 -6.04 6.44 11.81
C ALA A 24 -6.90 5.72 10.76
N VAL A 25 -6.28 5.28 9.65
CA VAL A 25 -6.96 4.49 8.61
C VAL A 25 -7.43 3.14 9.16
N ALA A 26 -6.59 2.46 9.96
CA ALA A 26 -6.92 1.16 10.55
C ALA A 26 -8.07 1.25 11.56
N ALA A 27 -8.14 2.32 12.36
CA ALA A 27 -9.17 2.51 13.37
C ALA A 27 -10.57 2.78 12.78
N ASN A 28 -10.68 3.31 11.56
CA ASN A 28 -11.94 3.72 10.96
C ASN A 28 -12.41 2.74 9.85
N PRO A 29 -13.55 2.04 10.00
CA PRO A 29 -14.05 1.10 8.98
C PRO A 29 -14.29 1.71 7.59
N ALA A 30 -14.78 2.95 7.52
CA ALA A 30 -15.00 3.64 6.25
C ALA A 30 -13.66 3.98 5.59
N ALA A 31 -12.67 4.42 6.38
CA ALA A 31 -11.33 4.70 5.88
C ALA A 31 -10.63 3.42 5.39
N ARG A 32 -10.77 2.29 6.10
CA ARG A 32 -10.25 0.99 5.62
C ARG A 32 -10.84 0.61 4.25
N LYS A 33 -12.15 0.79 4.07
CA LYS A 33 -12.82 0.49 2.79
C LYS A 33 -12.30 1.40 1.66
N ALA A 34 -12.19 2.70 1.93
CA ALA A 34 -11.68 3.65 0.95
C ALA A 34 -10.22 3.34 0.58
N PHE A 35 -9.36 3.11 1.57
CA PHE A 35 -7.96 2.76 1.35
C PHE A 35 -7.79 1.49 0.51
N ALA A 36 -8.56 0.43 0.80
CA ALA A 36 -8.55 -0.80 0.01
C ALA A 36 -8.99 -0.57 -1.45
N GLN A 37 -9.98 0.29 -1.67
CA GLN A 37 -10.44 0.64 -3.02
C GLN A 37 -9.36 1.41 -3.79
N GLU A 38 -8.70 2.39 -3.17
CA GLU A 38 -7.61 3.13 -3.82
C GLU A 38 -6.40 2.23 -4.11
N CYS A 39 -6.08 1.28 -3.23
CA CYS A 39 -5.06 0.26 -3.47
C CYS A 39 -5.39 -0.59 -4.71
N LEU A 40 -6.64 -1.00 -4.87
CA LEU A 40 -7.10 -1.76 -6.03
C LEU A 40 -6.99 -0.94 -7.31
N ASN A 41 -7.46 0.31 -7.29
CA ASN A 41 -7.37 1.23 -8.43
C ASN A 41 -5.91 1.40 -8.86
N ALA A 42 -5.01 1.68 -7.91
CA ALA A 42 -3.58 1.80 -8.19
C ALA A 42 -2.98 0.51 -8.78
N CYS A 43 -3.40 -0.67 -8.32
CA CYS A 43 -2.95 -1.92 -8.93
C CYS A 43 -3.39 -2.06 -10.39
N GLN A 44 -4.64 -1.70 -10.70
CA GLN A 44 -5.20 -1.76 -12.04
C GLN A 44 -4.55 -0.74 -12.97
N ASP A 45 -4.43 0.51 -12.52
CA ASP A 45 -3.92 1.63 -13.33
C ASP A 45 -2.44 1.47 -13.69
N TYR A 46 -1.64 0.93 -12.76
CA TYR A 46 -0.18 0.82 -12.93
C TYR A 46 0.32 -0.61 -13.18
N GLY A 47 -0.59 -1.60 -13.24
CA GLY A 47 -0.24 -3.00 -13.51
C GLY A 47 0.60 -3.64 -12.39
N PHE A 48 0.28 -3.33 -11.13
CA PHE A 48 0.79 -4.06 -9.97
C PHE A 48 -0.05 -5.31 -9.71
N VAL A 49 0.60 -6.37 -9.23
CA VAL A 49 -0.10 -7.64 -8.93
C VAL A 49 -0.62 -7.71 -7.50
N GLY A 50 -0.38 -6.67 -6.70
CA GLY A 50 -0.76 -6.61 -5.30
C GLY A 50 -0.10 -5.45 -4.57
N VAL A 51 -0.43 -5.34 -3.28
CA VAL A 51 0.04 -4.29 -2.38
C VAL A 51 0.78 -4.92 -1.20
N ASP A 52 1.86 -4.28 -0.79
CA ASP A 52 2.62 -4.53 0.43
C ASP A 52 2.46 -3.31 1.35
N LEU A 53 2.13 -3.52 2.62
CA LEU A 53 1.96 -2.44 3.61
C LEU A 53 3.16 -2.47 4.55
N ASP A 54 4.05 -1.49 4.41
CA ASP A 54 5.23 -1.34 5.25
C ASP A 54 4.93 -0.34 6.38
N LEU A 55 4.55 -0.84 7.55
CA LEU A 55 4.24 -0.02 8.74
C LEU A 55 5.51 0.36 9.55
N SER A 56 6.69 0.38 8.93
CA SER A 56 7.92 0.80 9.62
C SER A 56 7.91 2.29 10.01
N GLY A 57 8.67 2.63 11.05
CA GLY A 57 8.69 3.99 11.61
C GLY A 57 7.55 4.31 12.58
N MET A 58 6.57 3.41 12.73
CA MET A 58 5.61 3.43 13.84
C MET A 58 6.27 3.01 15.16
N ARG A 59 7.28 3.74 15.65
CA ARG A 59 7.76 3.58 17.02
C ARG A 59 6.90 4.44 17.93
N SER A 60 6.06 3.76 18.71
CA SER A 60 5.44 4.17 19.98
C SER A 60 5.26 5.68 20.18
N ALA A 61 4.06 6.17 19.87
CA ALA A 61 3.45 7.20 20.69
C ALA A 61 3.02 6.59 22.03
#